data_AF-H6W8F8-F1
#
_entry.id   AF-H6W8F8-F1
#
_cell.length_a   1.000
_cell.length_b   1.000
_cell.length_c   1.000
_cell.angle_alpha   90.00
_cell.angle_beta   90.00
_cell.angle_gamma   90.00
#
_symmetry.space_group_name_H-M   'P 1'
#
loop_
_entity.id
_entity.type
_entity.pdbx_description
1 polymer ?
#
loop_
_entity_poly.entity_id
_entity_poly.type
_entity_poly.pdbx_seq_one_letter_code
_entity_poly.pdbx_strand_id
1 'polypeptide(L)'
;MIKHLLLFFVFISFSVSANDFFRADTRTPSEIRQAGGLLPRGQQEAYERGTPININLYDHARGTVTGNTRYNDGYVSTTTTLRQAHLIGQNLLGSYNEYYIYVVAPAPNLFDVNGVLGRYSPYPSENEFAALGGIPLSQIIGWYRVSFGVIEGGMQRNRHYRRDLFQGLSVAPNHDGYHLAGFPDGFAAWRELPWSAFAPAACEHDYMVRILDACDSYTNRISKNDLFAFKRFMRIRSSLMILQSIEDDLQYNENKNEL
;
A
#
# COMPACT_ATOMS: atom_id res chain seq x y z
N MET A 1 -15.99 14.56 54.28
CA MET A 1 -16.07 13.50 53.25
C MET A 1 -15.77 14.11 51.89
N ILE A 2 -14.53 14.05 51.43
CA ILE A 2 -14.12 14.54 50.10
C ILE A 2 -13.88 13.30 49.25
N LYS A 3 -14.72 13.10 48.23
CA LYS A 3 -14.54 12.04 47.23
C LYS A 3 -13.58 12.57 46.15
N HIS A 4 -12.38 12.03 46.08
CA HIS A 4 -11.47 12.28 44.97
C HIS A 4 -11.95 11.49 43.75
N LEU A 5 -12.31 12.22 42.69
CA LEU A 5 -12.57 11.67 41.36
C LEU A 5 -11.22 11.63 40.61
N LEU A 6 -10.65 10.44 40.45
CA LEU A 6 -9.47 10.21 39.63
C LEU A 6 -9.91 10.15 38.15
N LEU A 7 -9.58 11.19 37.38
CA LEU A 7 -9.68 11.16 35.92
C LEU A 7 -8.48 10.38 35.36
N PHE A 8 -8.75 9.23 34.76
CA PHE A 8 -7.76 8.44 34.04
C PHE A 8 -7.61 9.03 32.63
N PHE A 9 -6.59 9.87 32.40
CA PHE A 9 -6.19 10.25 31.05
C PHE A 9 -5.47 9.07 30.40
N VAL A 10 -6.20 8.30 29.60
CA VAL A 10 -5.60 7.32 28.68
C VAL A 10 -4.94 8.12 27.55
N PHE A 11 -3.63 8.32 27.66
CA PHE A 11 -2.83 8.74 26.51
C PHE A 11 -2.77 7.58 25.53
N ILE A 12 -3.65 7.57 24.53
CA ILE A 12 -3.48 6.73 23.35
C ILE A 12 -2.30 7.31 22.59
N SER A 13 -1.11 6.75 22.83
CA SER A 13 0.08 7.02 22.04
C SER A 13 -0.13 6.48 20.64
N PHE A 14 -0.71 7.29 19.75
CA PHE A 14 -0.62 7.04 18.32
C PHE A 14 0.84 7.23 17.91
N SER A 15 1.56 6.13 17.77
CA SER A 15 2.87 6.11 17.13
C SER A 15 2.68 6.46 15.64
N VAL A 16 2.56 7.75 15.33
CA VAL A 16 2.68 8.24 13.95
C VAL A 16 4.15 8.13 13.57
N SER A 17 4.55 6.96 13.07
CA SER A 17 5.81 6.86 12.34
C SER A 17 5.51 7.22 10.89
N ALA A 18 5.69 8.49 10.53
CA ALA A 18 5.73 8.93 9.15
C ALA A 18 7.03 8.42 8.49
N ASN A 19 7.10 7.12 8.25
CA ASN A 19 8.20 6.52 7.50
C ASN A 19 7.80 6.45 6.03
N ASP A 20 8.69 6.91 5.16
CA ASP A 20 8.60 6.65 3.74
C ASP A 20 8.91 5.18 3.46
N PHE A 21 8.34 4.65 2.38
CA PHE A 21 8.57 3.29 1.91
C PHE A 21 9.42 3.30 0.65
N PHE A 22 10.16 2.22 0.43
CA PHE A 22 11.17 2.14 -0.61
C PHE A 22 10.99 0.89 -1.45
N ARG A 23 11.13 1.03 -2.78
CA ARG A 23 11.04 -0.10 -3.71
C ARG A 23 12.12 0.01 -4.78
N ALA A 24 12.95 -1.02 -4.92
CA ALA A 24 13.78 -1.20 -6.10
C ALA A 24 12.93 -1.73 -7.27
N ASP A 25 13.01 -1.10 -8.43
CA ASP A 25 12.26 -1.50 -9.64
C ASP A 25 13.08 -1.17 -10.90
N THR A 26 13.00 -2.04 -11.91
CA THR A 26 13.71 -1.84 -13.19
C THR A 26 13.01 -0.85 -14.11
N ARG A 27 11.71 -0.60 -13.92
CA ARG A 27 10.96 0.37 -14.71
C ARG A 27 11.46 1.78 -14.44
N THR A 28 11.68 2.53 -15.51
CA THR A 28 12.13 3.91 -15.49
C THR A 28 11.03 4.87 -15.03
N PRO A 29 11.38 6.07 -14.53
CA PRO A 29 10.39 7.08 -14.16
C PRO A 29 9.48 7.54 -15.31
N SER A 30 9.89 7.34 -16.57
CA SER A 30 9.04 7.63 -17.73
C SER A 30 7.94 6.57 -17.88
N GLU A 31 8.30 5.29 -17.77
CA GLU A 31 7.34 4.18 -17.82
C GLU A 31 6.34 4.26 -16.66
N ILE A 32 6.81 4.58 -15.46
CA ILE A 32 5.94 4.75 -14.27
C ILE A 32 4.96 5.92 -14.46
N ARG A 33 5.39 7.03 -15.08
CA ARG A 33 4.49 8.14 -15.41
C ARG A 33 3.44 7.73 -16.44
N GLN A 34 3.82 7.00 -17.48
CA GLN A 34 2.89 6.54 -18.50
C GLN A 34 1.85 5.55 -17.94
N ALA A 35 2.27 4.66 -17.03
CA ALA A 35 1.38 3.74 -16.34
C ALA A 35 0.51 4.39 -15.26
N GLY A 36 0.82 5.65 -14.88
CA GLY A 36 0.15 6.35 -13.79
C GLY A 36 0.53 5.82 -12.40
N GLY A 37 1.63 5.07 -12.27
CA GLY A 37 2.09 4.50 -11.01
C GLY A 37 2.93 3.23 -11.17
N LEU A 38 3.35 2.66 -10.03
CA LEU A 38 3.94 1.32 -9.96
C LEU A 38 2.80 0.31 -9.89
N LEU A 39 2.50 -0.33 -11.01
CA LEU A 39 1.38 -1.27 -11.11
C LEU A 39 1.80 -2.72 -10.81
N PRO A 40 0.88 -3.56 -10.29
CA PRO A 40 1.06 -5.00 -10.22
C PRO A 40 1.19 -5.63 -11.61
N ARG A 41 1.81 -6.80 -11.67
CA ARG A 41 1.99 -7.60 -12.88
C ARG A 41 0.62 -8.00 -13.44
N GLY A 42 0.48 -7.87 -14.76
CA GLY A 42 -0.75 -8.24 -15.47
C GLY A 42 -1.81 -7.13 -15.51
N GLN A 43 -1.62 -6.01 -14.80
CA GLN A 43 -2.46 -4.83 -15.00
C GLN A 43 -1.95 -4.03 -16.20
N GLN A 44 -2.77 -3.92 -17.25
CA GLN A 44 -2.44 -3.21 -18.48
C GLN A 44 -2.94 -1.76 -18.50
N GLU A 45 -4.05 -1.49 -17.81
CA GLU A 45 -4.62 -0.15 -17.70
C GLU A 45 -3.92 0.69 -16.63
N ALA A 46 -3.88 2.00 -16.87
CA ALA A 46 -3.33 2.96 -15.92
C ALA A 46 -4.02 2.85 -14.55
N TYR A 47 -3.28 3.19 -13.49
CA TYR A 47 -3.70 2.99 -12.08
C TYR A 47 -5.16 3.36 -11.81
N GLU A 48 -5.62 4.52 -12.27
CA GLU A 48 -6.97 5.02 -12.00
C GLU A 48 -8.10 4.17 -12.58
N ARG A 49 -7.87 3.48 -13.69
CA ARG A 49 -8.89 2.72 -14.41
C ARG A 49 -8.75 1.21 -14.18
N GLY A 50 -7.51 0.74 -14.17
CA GLY A 50 -7.20 -0.68 -14.06
C GLY A 50 -7.48 -1.25 -12.67
N THR A 51 -7.79 -2.54 -12.65
CA THR A 51 -7.88 -3.36 -11.44
C THR A 51 -7.16 -4.68 -11.72
N PRO A 52 -6.28 -5.17 -10.84
CA PRO A 52 -5.65 -6.47 -11.05
C PRO A 52 -6.68 -7.60 -11.16
N ILE A 53 -6.40 -8.58 -12.00
CA ILE A 53 -7.31 -9.71 -12.24
C ILE A 53 -7.45 -10.57 -10.97
N ASN A 54 -6.31 -10.84 -10.33
CA ASN A 54 -6.21 -11.54 -9.05
C ASN A 54 -5.59 -10.61 -8.00
N ILE A 55 -6.16 -10.62 -6.80
CA ILE A 55 -5.65 -9.93 -5.63
C ILE A 55 -5.65 -10.91 -4.45
N ASN A 56 -4.47 -11.31 -4.00
CA ASN A 56 -4.29 -12.21 -2.86
C ASN A 56 -2.94 -11.91 -2.18
N LEU A 57 -2.98 -11.51 -0.90
CA LEU A 57 -1.78 -11.10 -0.16
C LEU A 57 -0.84 -12.29 0.15
N TYR A 58 -1.38 -13.43 0.54
CA TYR A 58 -0.60 -14.62 0.85
C TYR A 58 0.10 -15.18 -0.40
N ASP A 59 -0.58 -15.21 -1.54
CA ASP A 59 0.03 -15.62 -2.82
C ASP A 59 1.07 -14.61 -3.29
N HIS A 60 0.79 -13.32 -3.14
CA HIS A 60 1.76 -12.26 -3.41
C HIS A 60 3.05 -12.45 -2.60
N ALA A 61 2.93 -12.60 -1.27
CA ALA A 61 4.06 -12.72 -0.37
C ALA A 61 4.90 -13.98 -0.63
N ARG A 62 4.27 -15.07 -1.10
CA ARG A 62 4.96 -16.31 -1.51
C ARG A 62 5.51 -16.25 -2.93
N GLY A 63 5.15 -15.24 -3.71
CA GLY A 63 5.50 -15.08 -5.11
C GLY A 63 7.01 -15.15 -5.37
N THR A 64 7.39 -15.82 -6.45
CA THR A 64 8.78 -15.86 -6.90
C THR A 64 9.17 -14.52 -7.54
N VAL A 65 10.36 -14.06 -7.18
CA VAL A 65 10.96 -12.82 -7.69
C VAL A 65 11.70 -13.09 -8.98
N THR A 66 11.02 -12.92 -10.12
CA THR A 66 11.63 -13.12 -11.45
C THR A 66 11.66 -11.81 -12.23
N GLY A 67 12.86 -11.28 -12.48
CA GLY A 67 13.08 -10.08 -13.33
C GLY A 67 12.62 -8.74 -12.73
N ASN A 68 12.01 -8.75 -11.54
CA ASN A 68 11.70 -7.56 -10.74
C ASN A 68 11.47 -7.95 -9.26
N THR A 69 11.41 -6.97 -8.36
CA THR A 69 10.92 -7.17 -6.98
C THR A 69 9.43 -7.52 -6.98
N ARG A 70 8.94 -8.26 -5.97
CA ARG A 70 7.56 -8.81 -5.92
C ARG A 70 6.51 -7.76 -6.27
N TYR A 71 5.65 -8.11 -7.21
CA TYR A 71 4.60 -7.25 -7.75
C TYR A 71 3.44 -8.05 -8.38
N ASN A 72 3.31 -9.34 -8.04
CA ASN A 72 2.28 -10.26 -8.51
C ASN A 72 0.99 -10.15 -7.67
N ASP A 73 -0.05 -10.89 -8.08
CA ASP A 73 -1.27 -11.10 -7.28
C ASP A 73 -1.89 -9.83 -6.69
N GLY A 74 -1.85 -8.75 -7.48
CA GLY A 74 -2.55 -7.52 -7.19
C GLY A 74 -1.89 -6.58 -6.20
N TYR A 75 -0.70 -6.91 -5.70
CA TYR A 75 0.06 -6.06 -4.79
C TYR A 75 1.41 -5.64 -5.40
N VAL A 76 1.99 -4.57 -4.87
CA VAL A 76 3.35 -4.13 -5.16
C VAL A 76 4.13 -3.99 -3.86
N SER A 77 5.19 -4.78 -3.70
CA SER A 77 5.99 -4.78 -2.47
C SER A 77 6.86 -3.53 -2.34
N THR A 78 7.01 -3.10 -1.10
CA THR A 78 7.95 -2.07 -0.64
C THR A 78 8.63 -2.55 0.64
N THR A 79 9.69 -1.87 1.06
CA THR A 79 10.33 -2.07 2.36
C THR A 79 10.49 -0.74 3.09
N THR A 80 10.93 -0.78 4.35
CA THR A 80 10.89 0.37 5.27
C THR A 80 12.13 1.26 5.23
N THR A 81 13.20 0.86 4.53
CA THR A 81 14.43 1.66 4.45
C THR A 81 15.05 1.66 3.06
N LEU A 82 15.68 2.78 2.68
CA LEU A 82 16.48 2.89 1.45
C LEU A 82 17.57 1.81 1.39
N ARG A 83 18.24 1.55 2.51
CA ARG A 83 19.29 0.52 2.61
C ARG A 83 18.73 -0.87 2.28
N GLN A 84 17.60 -1.24 2.85
CA GLN A 84 16.98 -2.54 2.59
C GLN A 84 16.53 -2.64 1.12
N ALA A 85 15.93 -1.58 0.57
CA ALA A 85 15.54 -1.56 -0.83
C ALA A 85 16.74 -1.69 -1.77
N HIS A 86 17.86 -1.04 -1.43
CA HIS A 86 19.11 -1.18 -2.17
C HIS A 86 19.66 -2.60 -2.08
N LEU A 87 19.69 -3.22 -0.90
CA LEU A 87 20.14 -4.62 -0.74
C LEU A 87 19.27 -5.60 -1.55
N ILE A 88 17.94 -5.43 -1.52
CA ILE A 88 17.00 -6.22 -2.33
C ILE A 88 17.27 -5.99 -3.83
N GLY A 89 17.47 -4.73 -4.24
CA GLY A 89 17.82 -4.36 -5.61
C GLY A 89 19.12 -5.00 -6.08
N GLN A 90 20.18 -5.00 -5.27
CA GLN A 90 21.44 -5.66 -5.59
C GLN A 90 21.27 -7.18 -5.75
N ASN A 91 20.48 -7.81 -4.88
CA ASN A 91 20.26 -9.25 -4.91
C ASN A 91 19.43 -9.71 -6.12
N LEU A 92 18.39 -8.94 -6.48
CA LEU A 92 17.42 -9.35 -7.49
C LEU A 92 17.64 -8.72 -8.87
N LEU A 93 18.18 -7.50 -8.90
CA LEU A 93 18.34 -6.68 -10.10
C LEU A 93 19.81 -6.43 -10.43
N GLY A 94 20.75 -7.08 -9.75
CA GLY A 94 22.19 -6.86 -9.94
C GLY A 94 22.72 -7.16 -11.34
N SER A 95 21.97 -7.90 -12.17
CA SER A 95 22.27 -8.13 -13.58
C SER A 95 21.88 -6.95 -14.49
N TYR A 96 21.11 -5.98 -13.99
CA TYR A 96 20.78 -4.76 -14.71
C TYR A 96 21.84 -3.70 -14.48
N ASN A 97 22.29 -3.06 -15.56
CA ASN A 97 23.20 -1.92 -15.49
C ASN A 97 22.57 -0.71 -14.79
N GLU A 98 21.24 -0.63 -14.78
CA GLU A 98 20.48 0.44 -14.17
C GLU A 98 19.16 -0.07 -13.60
N TYR A 99 18.79 0.43 -12.42
CA TYR A 99 17.45 0.34 -11.86
C TYR A 99 17.18 1.56 -10.97
N TYR A 100 15.96 1.67 -10.43
CA TYR A 100 15.55 2.81 -9.62
C TYR A 100 15.08 2.35 -8.24
N ILE A 101 15.33 3.17 -7.22
CA ILE A 101 14.69 3.02 -5.92
C ILE A 101 13.67 4.14 -5.74
N TYR A 102 12.40 3.77 -5.83
CA TYR A 102 11.28 4.68 -5.63
C TYR A 102 11.02 4.91 -4.15
N VAL A 103 10.72 6.15 -3.80
CA VAL A 103 10.34 6.58 -2.44
C VAL A 103 8.85 6.87 -2.43
N VAL A 104 8.13 6.31 -1.48
CA VAL A 104 6.67 6.20 -1.48
C VAL A 104 6.12 6.72 -0.16
N ALA A 105 5.14 7.61 -0.21
CA ALA A 105 4.49 8.13 0.98
C ALA A 105 3.58 7.08 1.64
N PRO A 106 3.41 7.10 2.97
CA PRO A 106 2.43 6.26 3.66
C PRO A 106 1.01 6.56 3.17
N ALA A 107 0.20 5.51 2.95
CA ALA A 107 -1.24 5.64 2.77
C ALA A 107 -1.95 4.30 3.07
N PRO A 108 -3.29 4.30 3.29
CA PRO A 108 -4.04 3.10 3.68
C PRO A 108 -4.12 1.98 2.62
N ASN A 109 -3.46 2.11 1.45
CA ASN A 109 -3.29 0.99 0.52
C ASN A 109 -2.09 0.10 0.88
N LEU A 110 -1.19 0.54 1.77
CA LEU A 110 -0.03 -0.23 2.22
C LEU A 110 -0.40 -1.08 3.44
N PHE A 111 -0.15 -2.38 3.34
CA PHE A 111 -0.37 -3.35 4.42
C PHE A 111 0.95 -3.93 4.90
N ASP A 112 1.15 -4.00 6.22
CA ASP A 112 2.26 -4.70 6.84
C ASP A 112 2.09 -6.21 6.62
N VAL A 113 2.93 -6.81 5.78
CA VAL A 113 2.82 -8.25 5.46
C VAL A 113 3.04 -9.10 6.70
N ASN A 114 3.98 -8.73 7.57
CA ASN A 114 4.25 -9.44 8.82
C ASN A 114 3.10 -9.24 9.81
N GLY A 115 2.57 -8.03 9.89
CA GLY A 115 1.45 -7.67 10.74
C GLY A 115 0.16 -8.40 10.37
N VAL A 116 -0.11 -8.57 9.07
CA VAL A 116 -1.33 -9.21 8.54
C VAL A 116 -1.20 -10.73 8.49
N LEU A 117 -0.09 -11.28 7.99
CA LEU A 117 0.09 -12.73 7.87
C LEU A 117 0.66 -13.38 9.14
N GLY A 118 1.15 -12.60 10.10
CA GLY A 118 1.67 -13.07 11.37
C GLY A 118 2.76 -14.13 11.20
N ARG A 119 2.61 -15.26 11.92
CA ARG A 119 3.53 -16.40 11.82
C ARG A 119 3.56 -17.08 10.44
N TYR A 120 2.61 -16.77 9.57
CA TYR A 120 2.52 -17.32 8.22
C TYR A 120 3.17 -16.41 7.17
N SER A 121 3.76 -15.27 7.57
CA SER A 121 4.58 -14.44 6.68
C SER A 121 5.78 -15.26 6.18
N PRO A 122 5.95 -15.42 4.85
CA PRO A 122 7.00 -16.28 4.30
C PRO A 122 8.41 -15.68 4.41
N TYR A 123 8.54 -14.36 4.38
CA TYR A 123 9.82 -13.66 4.39
C TYR A 123 9.86 -12.52 5.43
N PRO A 124 9.77 -12.82 6.73
CA PRO A 124 9.59 -11.79 7.75
C PRO A 124 10.78 -10.82 7.87
N SER A 125 11.98 -11.26 7.50
CA SER A 125 13.19 -10.43 7.50
C SER A 125 13.18 -9.30 6.45
N GLU A 126 12.30 -9.35 5.45
CA GLU A 126 12.22 -8.33 4.42
C GLU A 126 11.48 -7.06 4.86
N ASN A 127 10.73 -7.14 5.97
CA ASN A 127 9.89 -6.05 6.50
C ASN A 127 9.02 -5.43 5.39
N GLU A 128 8.31 -6.31 4.67
CA GLU A 128 7.55 -5.95 3.48
C GLU A 128 6.28 -5.18 3.84
N PHE A 129 6.03 -4.09 3.12
CA PHE A 129 4.73 -3.45 3.03
C PHE A 129 4.19 -3.57 1.61
N ALA A 130 3.05 -4.23 1.47
CA ALA A 130 2.44 -4.55 0.18
C ALA A 130 1.37 -3.51 -0.16
N ALA A 131 1.50 -2.84 -1.30
CA ALA A 131 0.52 -1.85 -1.77
C ALA A 131 -0.60 -2.52 -2.58
N LEU A 132 -1.82 -2.56 -2.03
CA LEU A 132 -3.02 -3.08 -2.67
C LEU A 132 -3.33 -2.31 -3.96
N GLY A 133 -3.36 -3.01 -5.10
CA GLY A 133 -3.60 -2.43 -6.42
C GLY A 133 -2.43 -1.63 -7.00
N GLY A 134 -1.28 -1.62 -6.31
CA GLY A 134 -0.11 -0.84 -6.68
C GLY A 134 -0.04 0.53 -6.03
N ILE A 135 0.88 1.36 -6.54
CA ILE A 135 1.19 2.67 -5.98
C ILE A 135 0.92 3.73 -7.05
N PRO A 136 -0.06 4.64 -6.86
CA PRO A 136 -0.32 5.72 -7.80
C PRO A 136 0.86 6.67 -7.91
N LEU A 137 1.05 7.27 -9.08
CA LEU A 137 2.11 8.25 -9.34
C LEU A 137 2.10 9.40 -8.33
N SER A 138 0.94 9.81 -7.84
CA SER A 138 0.80 10.89 -6.87
C SER A 138 1.32 10.54 -5.46
N GLN A 139 1.46 9.25 -5.13
CA GLN A 139 2.00 8.75 -3.85
C GLN A 139 3.52 8.62 -3.88
N ILE A 140 4.14 8.58 -5.06
CA ILE A 140 5.58 8.46 -5.23
C ILE A 140 6.22 9.83 -4.97
N ILE A 141 7.03 9.95 -3.92
CA ILE A 141 7.74 11.18 -3.51
C ILE A 141 8.87 11.51 -4.51
N GLY A 142 9.54 10.49 -5.01
CA GLY A 142 10.69 10.62 -5.89
C GLY A 142 11.40 9.28 -6.10
N TRP A 143 12.59 9.33 -6.66
CA TRP A 143 13.40 8.14 -6.91
C TRP A 143 14.89 8.44 -6.87
N TYR A 144 15.66 7.43 -6.50
CA TYR A 144 17.10 7.36 -6.70
C TYR A 144 17.40 6.53 -7.94
N ARG A 145 18.40 6.94 -8.71
CA ARG A 145 18.95 6.12 -9.79
C ARG A 145 20.06 5.25 -9.21
N VAL A 146 20.06 3.97 -9.56
CA VAL A 146 21.16 3.06 -9.26
C VAL A 146 21.81 2.65 -10.56
N SER A 147 23.09 2.96 -10.73
CA SER A 147 23.87 2.57 -11.91
C SER A 147 25.02 1.68 -11.48
N PHE A 148 25.16 0.51 -12.13
CA PHE A 148 26.16 -0.50 -11.80
C PHE A 148 26.21 -0.82 -10.29
N GLY A 149 25.03 -0.85 -9.66
CA GLY A 149 24.86 -1.14 -8.24
C GLY A 149 25.14 0.01 -7.27
N VAL A 150 25.49 1.20 -7.76
CA VAL A 150 25.78 2.40 -6.95
C VAL A 150 24.63 3.39 -7.06
N ILE A 151 24.14 3.89 -5.92
CA ILE A 151 23.17 4.98 -5.89
C ILE A 151 23.86 6.26 -6.40
N GLU A 152 23.38 6.82 -7.51
CA GLU A 152 23.95 8.01 -8.12
C GLU A 152 23.26 9.28 -7.63
N GLY A 153 24.05 10.21 -7.08
CA GLY A 153 23.58 11.54 -6.71
C GLY A 153 22.51 11.54 -5.61
N GLY A 154 21.61 12.52 -5.67
CA GLY A 154 20.49 12.68 -4.74
C GLY A 154 19.16 12.17 -5.29
N MET A 155 18.14 12.15 -4.44
CA MET A 155 16.78 11.81 -4.86
C MET A 155 16.26 12.82 -5.87
N GLN A 156 15.77 12.33 -7.00
CA GLN A 156 15.02 13.12 -7.96
C GLN A 156 13.56 13.20 -7.49
N ARG A 157 13.07 14.42 -7.26
CA ARG A 157 11.69 14.65 -6.79
C ARG A 157 10.68 14.42 -7.92
N ASN A 158 9.62 13.70 -7.60
CA ASN A 158 8.50 13.55 -8.50
C ASN A 158 7.62 14.81 -8.48
N ARG A 159 7.52 15.52 -9.59
CA ARG A 159 6.66 16.73 -9.71
C ARG A 159 5.17 16.41 -9.60
N HIS A 160 4.78 15.15 -9.76
CA HIS A 160 3.39 14.70 -9.62
C HIS A 160 3.06 14.24 -8.20
N TYR A 161 4.03 14.21 -7.28
CA TYR A 161 3.77 13.92 -5.87
C TYR A 161 2.79 14.95 -5.28
N ARG A 162 1.74 14.48 -4.62
CA ARG A 162 0.70 15.33 -4.02
C ARG A 162 0.76 15.28 -2.51
N ARG A 163 1.68 16.06 -1.93
CA ARG A 163 1.87 16.12 -0.47
C ARG A 163 0.58 16.38 0.29
N ASP A 164 -0.26 17.27 -0.20
CA ASP A 164 -1.58 17.60 0.36
C ASP A 164 -2.51 16.37 0.47
N LEU A 165 -2.43 15.45 -0.49
CA LEU A 165 -3.22 14.22 -0.48
C LEU A 165 -2.70 13.19 0.53
N PHE A 166 -1.39 13.08 0.71
CA PHE A 166 -0.78 12.02 1.53
C PHE A 166 -0.33 12.47 2.92
N GLN A 167 -0.24 13.77 3.18
CA GLN A 167 0.15 14.29 4.48
C GLN A 167 -0.90 13.92 5.54
N GLY A 168 -0.43 13.34 6.64
CA GLY A 168 -1.26 12.88 7.75
C GLY A 168 -1.90 11.51 7.52
N LEU A 169 -1.67 10.86 6.38
CA LEU A 169 -2.07 9.47 6.17
C LEU A 169 -1.04 8.51 6.79
N SER A 170 -1.52 7.35 7.21
CA SER A 170 -0.71 6.21 7.66
C SER A 170 -1.00 5.00 6.76
N VAL A 171 -0.19 3.95 6.92
CA VAL A 171 -0.50 2.61 6.41
C VAL A 171 -1.82 2.08 6.99
N ALA A 172 -2.40 1.07 6.34
CA ALA A 172 -3.57 0.38 6.87
C ALA A 172 -3.21 -0.31 8.20
N PRO A 173 -4.07 -0.21 9.24
CA PRO A 173 -3.88 -1.01 10.43
C PRO A 173 -4.06 -2.50 10.12
N ASN A 174 -3.37 -3.38 10.84
CA ASN A 174 -3.36 -4.82 10.54
C ASN A 174 -4.76 -5.45 10.51
N HIS A 175 -5.71 -4.94 11.31
CA HIS A 175 -7.07 -5.46 11.34
C HIS A 175 -7.84 -5.24 10.03
N ASP A 176 -7.51 -4.20 9.27
CA ASP A 176 -8.05 -3.97 7.93
C ASP A 176 -7.45 -4.94 6.90
N GLY A 177 -6.39 -5.67 7.25
CA GLY A 177 -5.75 -6.64 6.37
C GLY A 177 -6.13 -8.10 6.65
N TYR A 178 -6.67 -8.43 7.82
CA TYR A 178 -6.91 -9.83 8.20
C TYR A 178 -7.92 -10.53 7.29
N HIS A 179 -8.99 -9.86 6.87
CA HIS A 179 -9.94 -10.40 5.89
C HIS A 179 -9.37 -10.47 4.47
N LEU A 180 -8.28 -9.75 4.20
CA LEU A 180 -7.57 -9.73 2.90
C LEU A 180 -6.35 -10.65 2.87
N ALA A 181 -6.08 -11.38 3.96
CA ALA A 181 -4.87 -12.20 4.09
C ALA A 181 -4.73 -13.21 2.95
N GLY A 182 -5.84 -13.75 2.43
CA GLY A 182 -5.83 -14.61 1.24
C GLY A 182 -5.27 -16.01 1.48
N PHE A 183 -5.33 -16.51 2.72
CA PHE A 183 -5.00 -17.90 2.98
C PHE A 183 -5.94 -18.85 2.21
N PRO A 184 -5.42 -19.99 1.71
CA PRO A 184 -6.24 -20.97 1.00
C PRO A 184 -7.41 -21.48 1.84
N ASP A 185 -8.39 -22.09 1.17
CA ASP A 185 -9.49 -22.76 1.86
C ASP A 185 -8.98 -23.83 2.85
N GLY A 186 -9.62 -23.91 4.01
CA GLY A 186 -9.28 -24.84 5.08
C GLY A 186 -7.95 -24.55 5.81
N PHE A 187 -7.20 -23.51 5.43
CA PHE A 187 -5.92 -23.16 6.04
C PHE A 187 -6.07 -22.87 7.54
N ALA A 188 -5.06 -23.27 8.35
CA ALA A 188 -5.15 -23.23 9.81
C ALA A 188 -5.40 -21.82 10.38
N ALA A 189 -4.83 -20.79 9.74
CA ALA A 189 -5.01 -19.40 10.15
C ALA A 189 -6.49 -19.00 10.30
N TRP A 190 -7.38 -19.48 9.42
CA TRP A 190 -8.81 -19.14 9.50
C TRP A 190 -9.52 -19.64 10.77
N ARG A 191 -8.88 -20.55 11.54
CA ARG A 191 -9.37 -21.04 12.84
C ARG A 191 -8.61 -20.46 14.04
N GLU A 192 -7.73 -19.49 13.80
CA GLU A 192 -6.85 -18.91 14.81
C GLU A 192 -7.07 -17.41 14.92
N LEU A 193 -6.96 -16.86 16.12
CA LEU A 193 -6.92 -15.40 16.27
C LEU A 193 -5.61 -14.84 15.67
N PRO A 194 -5.67 -13.68 15.00
CA PRO A 194 -6.85 -12.83 14.86
C PRO A 194 -7.77 -13.20 13.69
N TRP A 195 -7.30 -13.97 12.69
CA TRP A 195 -7.99 -14.16 11.41
C TRP A 195 -9.37 -14.81 11.54
N SER A 196 -9.59 -15.68 12.51
CA SER A 196 -10.90 -16.28 12.75
C SER A 196 -12.01 -15.27 13.06
N ALA A 197 -11.67 -14.07 13.53
CA ALA A 197 -12.64 -12.98 13.77
C ALA A 197 -12.93 -12.12 12.52
N PHE A 198 -12.16 -12.31 11.45
CA PHE A 198 -12.23 -11.55 10.19
C PHE A 198 -12.34 -12.47 8.98
N ALA A 199 -12.57 -13.77 9.19
CA ALA A 199 -12.60 -14.76 8.13
C ALA A 199 -13.72 -14.41 7.14
N PRO A 200 -13.45 -14.39 5.84
CA PRO A 200 -14.52 -14.26 4.87
C PRO A 200 -15.50 -15.43 5.03
N ALA A 201 -16.80 -15.18 4.86
CA ALA A 201 -17.82 -16.21 5.08
C ALA A 201 -17.60 -17.50 4.25
N ALA A 202 -16.93 -17.39 3.09
CA ALA A 202 -16.57 -18.53 2.24
C ALA A 202 -15.33 -19.33 2.72
N CYS A 203 -14.64 -18.85 3.73
CA CYS A 203 -13.46 -19.48 4.34
C CYS A 203 -13.78 -20.02 5.75
N GLU A 204 -15.00 -19.80 6.25
CA GLU A 204 -15.50 -20.39 7.50
C GLU A 204 -15.90 -21.85 7.26
N HIS A 205 -15.49 -22.74 8.17
CA HIS A 205 -15.59 -24.19 8.00
C HIS A 205 -17.00 -24.76 8.30
N ASP A 206 -18.05 -23.93 8.35
CA ASP A 206 -19.38 -24.46 8.67
C ASP A 206 -19.99 -25.18 7.46
N TYR A 207 -20.17 -26.48 7.67
CA TYR A 207 -20.27 -27.55 6.69
C TYR A 207 -21.65 -27.61 6.02
N MET A 208 -22.22 -26.48 5.61
CA MET A 208 -23.47 -26.44 4.83
C MET A 208 -23.61 -25.26 3.89
N VAL A 209 -22.60 -24.40 3.74
CA VAL A 209 -22.69 -23.35 2.72
C VAL A 209 -22.13 -23.88 1.41
N ARG A 210 -23.02 -24.43 0.57
CA ARG A 210 -22.84 -24.45 -0.89
C ARG A 210 -22.73 -23.00 -1.38
N ILE A 211 -21.61 -22.34 -1.08
CA ILE A 211 -21.33 -21.02 -1.62
C ILE A 211 -20.86 -21.25 -3.05
N LEU A 212 -21.50 -20.56 -3.97
CA LEU A 212 -21.19 -20.57 -5.40
C LEU A 212 -19.77 -20.03 -5.72
N ASP A 213 -19.01 -19.60 -4.70
CA ASP A 213 -17.67 -19.00 -4.79
C ASP A 213 -16.73 -19.68 -3.79
N ALA A 214 -15.59 -20.16 -4.27
CA ALA A 214 -14.49 -20.62 -3.41
C ALA A 214 -13.91 -19.44 -2.58
N CYS A 215 -13.31 -19.74 -1.41
CA CYS A 215 -12.65 -18.77 -0.52
C CYS A 215 -11.73 -17.78 -1.28
N ASP A 216 -10.96 -18.27 -2.25
CA ASP A 216 -10.07 -17.45 -3.08
C ASP A 216 -10.84 -16.44 -3.97
N SER A 217 -11.94 -16.88 -4.60
CA SER A 217 -12.80 -16.01 -5.42
C SER A 217 -13.43 -14.91 -4.57
N TYR A 218 -13.91 -15.28 -3.39
CA TYR A 218 -14.48 -14.33 -2.44
C TYR A 218 -13.43 -13.32 -1.96
N THR A 219 -12.23 -13.79 -1.60
CA THR A 219 -11.13 -12.93 -1.13
C THR A 219 -10.66 -11.97 -2.22
N ASN A 220 -10.56 -12.42 -3.47
CA ASN A 220 -10.27 -11.56 -4.61
C ASN A 220 -11.35 -10.48 -4.80
N ARG A 221 -12.64 -10.82 -4.63
CA ARG A 221 -13.74 -9.86 -4.74
C ARG A 221 -13.71 -8.79 -3.65
N ILE A 222 -13.53 -9.17 -2.39
CA ILE A 222 -13.46 -8.19 -1.28
C ILE A 222 -12.20 -7.32 -1.40
N SER A 223 -11.07 -7.88 -1.82
CA SER A 223 -9.84 -7.11 -2.06
C SER A 223 -10.02 -6.07 -3.17
N LYS A 224 -10.77 -6.41 -4.23
CA LYS A 224 -11.15 -5.44 -5.27
C LYS A 224 -12.04 -4.34 -4.70
N ASN A 225 -13.02 -4.67 -3.87
CA ASN A 225 -13.89 -3.68 -3.23
C ASN A 225 -13.10 -2.70 -2.36
N ASP A 226 -12.13 -3.19 -1.59
CA ASP A 226 -11.27 -2.35 -0.74
C ASP A 226 -10.37 -1.45 -1.60
N LEU A 227 -9.84 -1.96 -2.71
CA LEU A 227 -9.11 -1.14 -3.69
C LEU A 227 -10.01 -0.05 -4.29
N PHE A 228 -11.26 -0.37 -4.65
CA PHE A 228 -12.21 0.63 -5.14
C PHE A 228 -12.54 1.68 -4.08
N ALA A 229 -12.71 1.28 -2.82
CA ALA A 229 -12.95 2.17 -1.70
C ALA A 229 -11.77 3.13 -1.48
N PHE A 230 -10.53 2.60 -1.51
CA PHE A 230 -9.32 3.42 -1.42
C PHE A 230 -9.23 4.43 -2.57
N LYS A 231 -9.40 3.99 -3.82
CA LYS A 231 -9.37 4.90 -4.99
C LYS A 231 -10.45 5.98 -4.89
N ARG A 232 -11.65 5.62 -4.45
CA ARG A 232 -12.74 6.58 -4.22
C ARG A 232 -12.38 7.58 -3.12
N PHE A 233 -11.83 7.12 -2.00
CA PHE A 233 -11.36 7.97 -0.91
C PHE A 233 -10.34 9.01 -1.42
N MET A 234 -9.34 8.57 -2.18
CA MET A 234 -8.33 9.47 -2.75
C MET A 234 -8.91 10.49 -3.73
N ARG A 235 -9.89 10.09 -4.55
CA ARG A 235 -10.61 11.01 -5.45
C ARG A 235 -11.38 12.07 -4.68
N ILE A 236 -12.17 11.67 -3.68
CA ILE A 236 -12.95 12.60 -2.84
C ILE A 236 -12.02 13.59 -2.15
N ARG A 237 -10.93 13.09 -1.55
CA ARG A 237 -9.92 13.93 -0.89
C ARG A 237 -9.31 14.92 -1.88
N SER A 238 -8.98 14.49 -3.10
CA SER A 238 -8.47 15.39 -4.14
C SER A 238 -9.47 16.46 -4.56
N SER A 239 -10.75 16.12 -4.72
CA SER A 239 -11.79 17.09 -5.04
C SER A 239 -11.98 18.12 -3.93
N LEU A 240 -11.93 17.68 -2.66
CA LEU A 240 -12.07 18.57 -1.51
C LEU A 240 -10.92 19.58 -1.43
N MET A 241 -9.68 19.14 -1.65
CA MET A 241 -8.51 20.04 -1.66
C MET A 241 -8.58 21.09 -2.77
N ILE A 242 -9.12 20.72 -3.94
CA ILE A 242 -9.33 21.68 -5.04
C ILE A 242 -10.39 22.72 -4.66
N LEU A 243 -11.50 22.29 -4.05
CA LEU A 243 -12.56 23.21 -3.62
C LEU A 243 -12.07 24.19 -2.56
N GLN A 244 -11.31 23.72 -1.56
CA GLN A 244 -10.72 24.57 -0.53
C GLN A 244 -9.78 25.63 -1.13
N SER A 245 -8.91 25.23 -2.07
CA SER A 245 -8.03 26.18 -2.76
C SER A 245 -8.80 27.26 -3.54
N ILE A 246 -9.92 26.90 -4.17
CA ILE A 246 -10.75 27.87 -4.91
C ILE A 246 -11.44 28.84 -3.93
N GLU A 247 -11.93 28.32 -2.80
CA GLU A 247 -12.57 29.14 -1.76
C GLU A 247 -11.59 30.15 -1.15
N ASP A 248 -10.36 29.71 -0.83
CA ASP A 248 -9.28 30.57 -0.34
C ASP A 248 -8.93 31.68 -1.35
N ASP A 249 -8.84 31.34 -2.64
CA ASP A 249 -8.55 32.31 -3.71
C ASP A 249 -9.69 33.34 -3.88
N LEU A 250 -10.95 32.92 -3.75
CA LEU A 250 -12.10 33.83 -3.81
C LEU A 250 -12.11 34.78 -2.61
N GLN A 251 -11.90 34.26 -1.40
CA GLN A 251 -11.87 35.06 -0.18
C GLN A 251 -10.69 36.06 -0.19
N TYR A 252 -9.52 35.67 -0.69
CA TYR A 252 -8.39 36.57 -0.84
C TYR A 252 -8.70 37.73 -1.81
N ASN A 253 -9.38 37.45 -2.92
CA ASN A 253 -9.73 38.47 -3.91
C ASN A 253 -10.84 39.41 -3.43
N GLU A 254 -11.82 38.93 -2.67
CA GLU A 254 -12.84 39.79 -2.03
C GLU A 254 -12.19 40.79 -1.06
N ASN A 255 -11.32 40.31 -0.16
CA ASN A 255 -10.62 41.17 0.79
C ASN A 255 -9.71 42.23 0.14
N LYS A 256 -9.22 41.97 -1.08
CA LYS A 256 -8.41 42.93 -1.84
C LYS A 256 -9.24 44.03 -2.49
N ASN A 257 -10.52 43.79 -2.77
CA ASN A 257 -11.42 44.77 -3.38
C ASN A 257 -12.10 45.69 -2.33
N GLU A 258 -11.95 45.37 -1.04
CA GLU A 258 -12.45 46.20 0.08
C GLU A 258 -11.40 47.16 0.68
N LEU A 259 -10.18 47.18 0.13
CA LEU A 259 -9.06 48.07 0.50
C LEU A 259 -8.77 49.10 -0.61
#